data_AF-A0A8S2TBA1-F1
#
_entry.id   AF-A0A8S2TBA1-F1
#
_cell.length_a   1.000
_cell.length_b   1.000
_cell.length_c   1.000
_cell.angle_alpha   90.00
_cell.angle_beta   90.00
_cell.angle_gamma   90.00
#
_symmetry.space_group_name_H-M   'P 1'
#
loop_
_entity.id
_entity.type
_entity.pdbx_description
1 polymer ?
#
loop_
_entity_poly.entity_id
_entity_poly.type
_entity_poly.pdbx_seq_one_letter_code
_entity_poly.pdbx_strand_id
1 'polypeptide(L)' 'MSAFGAIPVSLRNGHITYIISSANKCIEGVPGFAFVIGKKQHLLTCQGQARSLVLDLYDQYTYMEQSKQFRFT' A
#
# COMPACT_ATOMS: atom_id res chain seq x y z
N MET A 1 6.59 11.92 -0.26
CA MET A 1 5.41 11.40 -0.99
C MET A 1 5.08 12.24 -2.24
N SER A 2 6.07 12.68 -3.03
CA SER A 2 5.82 13.56 -4.20
C SER A 2 6.68 13.20 -5.41
N ALA A 3 7.04 11.91 -5.56
CA ALA A 3 7.91 11.44 -6.65
C ALA A 3 7.27 10.35 -7.50
N PHE A 4 6.48 9.46 -6.90
CA PHE A 4 5.82 8.36 -7.59
C PHE A 4 4.77 8.90 -8.58
N GLY A 5 4.95 8.58 -9.87
CA GLY A 5 4.19 9.15 -11.00
C GLY A 5 4.99 10.18 -11.82
N ALA A 6 5.98 10.85 -11.23
CA ALA A 6 6.83 11.84 -11.91
C ALA A 6 8.27 11.37 -12.17
N ILE A 7 8.81 10.47 -11.34
CA ILE A 7 10.20 10.00 -11.44
C ILE A 7 10.21 8.47 -11.64
N PRO A 8 10.96 7.94 -12.62
CA PRO A 8 11.13 6.51 -12.80
C PRO A 8 11.65 5.84 -11.53
N VAL A 9 10.97 4.77 -11.08
CA VAL A 9 11.37 4.00 -9.91
C VAL A 9 11.28 2.52 -10.21
N SER A 10 12.31 1.77 -9.82
CA SER A 10 12.34 0.31 -9.94
C SER A 10 12.39 -0.30 -8.55
N LEU A 11 11.33 -1.01 -8.16
CA LEU A 11 11.31 -1.72 -6.87
C LEU A 11 12.41 -2.79 -6.82
N ARG A 12 12.66 -3.46 -7.94
CA ARG A 12 13.65 -4.55 -8.03
C ARG A 12 15.08 -4.00 -7.95
N ASN A 13 15.43 -3.04 -8.80
CA ASN A 13 16.80 -2.52 -8.89
C ASN A 13 17.14 -1.61 -7.69
N GLY A 14 16.14 -0.93 -7.14
CA GLY A 14 16.31 -0.12 -5.93
C GLY A 14 16.30 -0.93 -4.64
N HIS A 15 16.15 -2.26 -4.69
CA HIS A 15 16.00 -3.13 -3.52
C HIS A 15 14.89 -2.66 -2.55
N ILE A 16 13.80 -2.11 -3.10
CA ILE A 16 12.68 -1.54 -2.32
C ILE A 16 11.64 -2.62 -2.06
N THR A 17 11.27 -2.84 -0.80
CA THR A 17 10.20 -3.77 -0.42
C THR A 17 8.80 -3.15 -0.56
N TYR A 18 8.66 -1.88 -0.19
CA TYR A 18 7.41 -1.12 -0.27
C TYR A 18 7.66 0.31 -0.75
N ILE A 19 6.79 0.78 -1.63
CA ILE A 19 6.62 2.19 -2.01
C ILE A 19 5.28 2.66 -1.46
N ILE A 20 5.27 3.82 -0.82
CA ILE A 20 4.05 4.47 -0.33
C ILE A 20 3.83 5.76 -1.12
N SER A 21 2.61 5.97 -1.60
CA SER A 21 2.23 7.19 -2.30
C SER A 21 0.77 7.57 -2.05
N SER A 22 0.42 8.79 -2.46
CA SER A 22 -0.94 9.34 -2.42
C SER A 22 -1.54 9.35 -3.83
N ALA A 23 -2.87 9.24 -3.91
CA ALA A 23 -3.61 9.32 -5.17
C ALA A 23 -3.58 10.72 -5.81
N ASN A 24 -3.29 11.78 -5.03
CA ASN A 24 -3.50 13.17 -5.41
C ASN A 24 -2.21 14.00 -5.53
N LYS A 25 -1.13 13.35 -5.95
CA LYS A 25 0.18 13.98 -6.16
C LYS A 25 0.57 13.88 -7.63
N CYS A 26 1.73 13.31 -7.94
CA CYS A 26 2.23 13.21 -9.32
C CYS A 26 1.44 12.24 -10.21
N ILE A 27 0.43 11.54 -9.66
CA ILE A 27 -0.57 10.78 -10.45
C ILE A 27 -1.76 11.67 -10.85
N GLU A 28 -1.85 12.88 -10.27
CA GLU A 28 -2.85 13.91 -10.61
C GLU A 28 -4.31 13.47 -10.40
N GLY A 29 -4.55 12.54 -9.47
CA GLY A 29 -5.89 12.18 -9.01
C GLY A 29 -6.46 13.13 -7.96
N VAL A 30 -7.65 12.80 -7.45
CA VAL A 30 -8.31 13.52 -6.35
C VAL A 30 -7.87 13.00 -4.98
N PRO A 31 -7.86 13.83 -3.91
CA PRO A 31 -7.53 13.39 -2.57
C PRO A 31 -8.61 12.44 -2.01
N GLY A 32 -8.21 11.52 -1.13
CA GLY A 32 -9.14 10.62 -0.44
C GLY A 32 -8.49 9.37 0.11
N PHE A 33 -7.43 8.88 -0.53
CA PHE A 33 -6.69 7.71 -0.05
C PHE A 33 -5.19 7.77 -0.40
N ALA A 34 -4.43 6.96 0.33
CA ALA A 34 -3.05 6.61 0.02
C ALA A 34 -2.98 5.12 -0.29
N PHE A 35 -1.91 4.69 -0.92
CA PHE A 35 -1.71 3.30 -1.31
C PHE A 35 -0.25 2.87 -1.12
N VAL A 36 -0.08 1.56 -0.99
CA VAL A 36 1.22 0.92 -0.84
C VAL A 36 1.40 -0.09 -1.97
N ILE A 37 2.54 -0.02 -2.66
CA ILE A 37 2.95 -1.00 -3.67
C ILE A 37 4.14 -1.76 -3.09
N GLY A 38 4.06 -3.08 -3.02
CA GLY A 38 5.17 -3.86 -2.48
C GLY A 38 5.05 -5.35 -2.77
N LYS A 39 6.00 -6.10 -2.19
CA LYS A 39 6.04 -7.55 -2.38
C LYS A 39 4.95 -8.24 -1.56
N LYS A 40 3.98 -8.86 -2.24
CA LYS A 40 2.92 -9.66 -1.60
C LYS A 40 3.49 -10.69 -0.62
N GLN A 41 4.53 -11.43 -1.01
CA GLN A 41 5.15 -12.44 -0.15
C GLN A 41 5.65 -11.87 1.18
N HIS A 42 6.21 -10.66 1.16
CA HIS A 42 6.65 -9.99 2.38
C HIS A 42 5.46 -9.53 3.22
N LEU A 43 4.41 -8.96 2.59
CA LEU A 43 3.21 -8.53 3.31
C LEU A 43 2.57 -9.69 4.09
N LEU A 44 2.53 -10.88 3.50
CA LEU A 44 1.97 -12.06 4.15
C LEU A 44 2.73 -12.50 5.41
N THR A 45 3.98 -12.07 5.60
CA THR A 45 4.73 -12.33 6.84
C THR A 45 4.40 -11.34 7.97
N CYS A 46 3.65 -10.28 7.69
CA CYS A 46 3.34 -9.21 8.64
C CYS A 46 2.06 -9.46 9.47
N GLN A 47 1.51 -10.67 9.45
CA GLN A 47 0.32 -11.01 10.25
C GLN A 47 0.55 -10.69 11.73
N GLY A 48 -0.40 -9.99 12.36
CA GLY A 48 -0.34 -9.63 13.78
C GLY A 48 0.72 -8.59 14.16
N GLN A 49 1.41 -7.98 13.19
CA GLN A 49 2.40 -6.94 13.47
C GLN A 49 1.75 -5.57 13.77
N ALA A 50 0.61 -5.28 13.14
CA ALA A 50 -0.06 -4.00 13.33
C ALA A 50 -0.70 -3.92 14.72
N ARG A 51 -0.49 -2.79 15.40
CA ARG A 51 -1.14 -2.47 16.68
C ARG A 51 -2.41 -1.63 16.52
N SER A 52 -2.77 -1.32 15.28
CA SER A 52 -3.91 -0.47 14.91
C SER A 52 -4.77 -1.22 13.92
N LEU A 53 -6.07 -1.30 14.20
CA LEU A 53 -7.04 -1.93 13.31
C LEU A 53 -7.11 -1.18 11.96
N VAL A 54 -7.20 0.16 11.99
CA VAL A 54 -7.38 0.95 10.76
C VAL A 54 -6.11 1.09 9.92
N LEU A 55 -4.93 0.82 10.51
CA LEU A 55 -3.64 0.86 9.81
C LEU A 55 -3.02 -0.54 9.60
N ASP A 56 -3.80 -1.61 9.77
CA ASP A 56 -3.35 -2.96 9.50
C ASP A 56 -3.41 -3.27 8.00
N LEU A 57 -2.25 -3.15 7.33
CA LEU A 57 -2.14 -3.43 5.91
C LEU A 57 -2.29 -4.92 5.58
N TYR A 58 -1.88 -5.82 6.48
CA TYR A 58 -2.01 -7.27 6.27
C TYR A 58 -3.48 -7.66 6.27
N ASP A 59 -4.23 -7.23 7.28
CA ASP A 59 -5.64 -7.57 7.39
C ASP A 59 -6.48 -6.82 6.34
N GLN A 60 -6.16 -5.56 6.05
CA GLN A 60 -6.81 -4.81 4.97
C GLN A 60 -6.66 -5.53 3.62
N TYR A 61 -5.45 -6.01 3.31
CA TYR A 61 -5.19 -6.78 2.10
C TYR A 61 -5.95 -8.11 2.09
N THR A 62 -5.88 -8.87 3.18
CA THR A 62 -6.51 -10.19 3.30
C THR A 62 -8.03 -10.09 3.17
N TYR A 63 -8.65 -9.10 3.84
CA TYR A 63 -10.07 -8.84 3.73
C TYR A 63 -10.47 -8.48 2.30
N MET A 64 -9.74 -7.55 1.66
CA MET A 64 -10.06 -7.12 0.30
C MET A 64 -9.89 -8.24 -0.74
N GLU A 65 -8.93 -9.16 -0.56
CA GLU A 65 -8.79 -10.32 -1.45
C GLU A 65 -10.01 -11.26 -1.39
N GLN A 66 -10.58 -11.43 -0.19
CA GLN A 66 -11.74 -12.29 0.07
C GLN A 66 -13.06 -11.64 -0.32
N SER A 67 -13.26 -10.37 0.03
CA SER A 67 -14.55 -9.67 -0.06
C SER A 67 -14.67 -8.70 -1.22
N LYS A 68 -13.54 -8.30 -1.84
CA LYS A 68 -13.43 -7.20 -2.81
C LYS A 68 -13.87 -5.83 -2.25
N GLN A 69 -13.90 -5.68 -0.93
CA GLN A 69 -14.28 -4.46 -0.24
C GLN A 69 -13.14 -3.95 0.65
N PHE A 70 -13.17 -2.67 1.01
CA PHE A 70 -12.30 -2.16 2.07
C PHE A 70 -12.69 -2.76 3.41
N ARG A 71 -11.72 -3.02 4.29
CA ARG A 71 -12.03 -3.46 5.65
C ARG A 71 -12.74 -2.32 6.38
N PHE A 72 -13.87 -2.66 7.01
CA PHE A 72 -14.63 -1.78 7.88
C PHE A 72 -14.94 -2.53 9.19
N THR A 73 -15.40 -1.79 10.20
CA THR A 73 -15.90 -2.33 11.48
C THR A 73 -17.41 -2.42 11.48
#